data_AF-A0A377G6E9-F1
#
_entry.id   AF-A0A377G6E9-F1
#
_cell.length_a   1.000
_cell.length_b   1.000
_cell.length_c   1.000
_cell.angle_alpha   90.00
_cell.angle_beta   90.00
_cell.angle_gamma   90.00
#
_symmetry.space_group_name_H-M   'P 1'
#
loop_
_entity.id
_entity.type
_entity.pdbx_description
1 polymer ?
#
loop_
_entity_poly.entity_id
_entity_poly.type
_entity_poly.pdbx_seq_one_letter_code
_entity_poly.pdbx_strand_id
1 'polypeptide(L)'
;MRERSKKTFANFILLKFYQFLAKEDNVAKRAYLYDFKQMTHEIKPGDVLLVESHTRMGNIIRLISESTWTHAALYIGRFEEITDPSLRDLIQQNNTYLPSDQLIIESMLGEGTRVSTVDEYQNDHIRILRPSALLAEDKEKVIAAAIHKIGKNYSLRHLFDLARFIFPWSFFPRRWRSSLFQHNMLQPTEDICSSMIAHVFQSVNYPILPLIKKDKKGYSLIHRNPRLYTPSDFDLSPFFDVIKYPILPINKGQTYRDLPWNKQFISDDIGIVELKAKE
;
A
#
# COMPACT_ATOMS: atom_id res chain seq x y z
N MET A 1 39.43 -2.26 14.33
CA MET A 1 39.25 -1.63 12.99
C MET A 1 38.58 -2.53 11.94
N ARG A 2 38.94 -3.81 11.81
CA ARG A 2 38.36 -4.74 10.81
C ARG A 2 36.85 -5.01 10.96
N GLU A 3 36.31 -5.09 12.17
CA GLU A 3 34.85 -5.31 12.37
C GLU A 3 34.00 -4.09 12.00
N ARG A 4 34.50 -2.88 12.27
CA ARG A 4 33.79 -1.63 11.95
C ARG A 4 33.69 -1.45 10.43
N SER A 5 34.78 -1.71 9.70
CA SER A 5 34.82 -1.69 8.22
C SER A 5 33.94 -2.77 7.57
N LYS A 6 33.90 -4.00 8.12
CA LYS A 6 32.98 -5.05 7.64
C LYS A 6 31.51 -4.68 7.80
N LYS A 7 31.13 -4.07 8.93
CA LYS A 7 29.77 -3.56 9.15
C LYS A 7 29.40 -2.43 8.18
N THR A 8 30.33 -1.51 7.89
CA THR A 8 30.11 -0.43 6.91
C THR A 8 29.92 -0.97 5.50
N PHE A 9 30.73 -1.96 5.08
CA PHE A 9 30.62 -2.57 3.76
C PHE A 9 29.32 -3.39 3.59
N ALA A 10 28.94 -4.16 4.62
CA ALA A 10 27.68 -4.89 4.62
C ALA A 10 26.46 -3.95 4.55
N ASN A 11 26.47 -2.85 5.31
CA ASN A 11 25.42 -1.83 5.24
C ASN A 11 25.37 -1.15 3.87
N PHE A 12 26.52 -0.91 3.24
CA PHE A 12 26.57 -0.32 1.89
C PHE A 12 25.94 -1.25 0.84
N ILE A 13 26.26 -2.54 0.86
CA ILE A 13 25.66 -3.54 -0.04
C ILE A 13 24.15 -3.61 0.19
N LEU A 14 23.73 -3.62 1.45
CA LEU A 14 22.34 -3.68 1.84
C LEU A 14 21.55 -2.45 1.34
N LEU A 15 22.10 -1.24 1.50
CA LEU A 15 21.52 0.01 0.96
C LEU A 15 21.41 -0.02 -0.56
N LYS A 16 22.44 -0.52 -1.26
CA LYS A 16 22.40 -0.70 -2.72
C LYS A 16 21.32 -1.69 -3.14
N PHE A 17 21.13 -2.75 -2.36
CA PHE A 17 20.08 -3.72 -2.59
C PHE A 17 18.68 -3.13 -2.35
N TYR A 18 18.51 -2.29 -1.33
CA TYR A 18 17.28 -1.51 -1.13
C TYR A 18 16.96 -0.62 -2.32
N GLN A 19 17.93 0.18 -2.77
CA GLN A 19 17.78 1.04 -3.94
C GLN A 19 17.43 0.22 -5.20
N PHE A 20 17.98 -0.98 -5.32
CA PHE A 20 17.66 -1.88 -6.43
C PHE A 20 16.21 -2.37 -6.38
N LEU A 21 15.69 -2.73 -5.20
CA LEU A 21 14.31 -3.23 -5.03
C LEU A 21 13.26 -2.12 -5.13
N ALA A 22 13.60 -0.91 -4.68
CA ALA A 22 12.74 0.27 -4.76
C ALA A 22 12.62 0.83 -6.19
N LYS A 23 13.53 0.46 -7.10
CA LYS A 23 13.50 0.93 -8.48
C LYS A 23 12.29 0.34 -9.23
N GLU A 24 11.69 1.14 -10.10
CA GLU A 24 10.70 0.68 -11.08
C GLU A 24 11.25 -0.48 -11.91
N ASP A 25 10.38 -1.46 -12.15
CA ASP A 25 10.62 -2.56 -13.08
C ASP A 25 10.10 -2.20 -14.47
N ASN A 26 10.60 -2.87 -15.50
CA ASN A 26 10.23 -2.61 -16.90
C ASN A 26 8.86 -3.22 -17.29
N VAL A 27 7.96 -3.41 -16.33
CA VAL A 27 6.64 -4.00 -16.57
C VAL A 27 5.76 -2.95 -17.27
N ALA A 28 5.14 -3.34 -18.38
CA ALA A 28 4.22 -2.46 -19.11
C ALA A 28 3.11 -1.96 -18.17
N LYS A 29 2.96 -0.63 -18.07
CA LYS A 29 1.90 -0.01 -17.29
C LYS A 29 0.57 -0.20 -18.03
N ARG A 30 -0.44 -0.72 -17.34
CA ARG A 30 -1.80 -0.79 -17.88
C ARG A 30 -2.38 0.62 -17.89
N ALA A 31 -3.14 0.97 -18.92
CA ALA A 31 -3.90 2.22 -18.90
C ALA A 31 -5.00 2.12 -17.82
N TYR A 32 -4.92 2.98 -16.80
CA TYR A 32 -5.92 3.05 -15.74
C TYR A 32 -6.97 4.10 -16.11
N LEU A 33 -8.24 3.70 -16.14
CA LEU A 33 -9.38 4.58 -16.41
C LEU A 33 -9.76 5.36 -15.14
N TYR A 34 -8.80 6.11 -14.62
CA TYR A 34 -8.83 6.69 -13.28
C TYR A 34 -8.53 8.19 -13.33
N ASP A 35 -9.30 8.99 -12.59
CA ASP A 35 -9.08 10.43 -12.45
C ASP A 35 -8.40 10.76 -11.11
N PHE A 36 -7.09 10.99 -11.17
CA PHE A 36 -6.29 11.35 -9.98
C PHE A 36 -6.74 12.66 -9.36
N LYS A 37 -7.11 13.65 -10.18
CA LYS A 37 -7.55 14.95 -9.67
C LYS A 37 -8.87 14.80 -8.94
N GLN A 38 -9.83 14.06 -9.49
CA GLN A 38 -11.09 13.84 -8.78
C GLN A 38 -10.88 13.08 -7.47
N MET A 39 -10.02 12.06 -7.46
CA MET A 39 -9.68 11.30 -6.26
C MET A 39 -9.11 12.20 -5.15
N THR A 40 -8.15 13.07 -5.48
CA THR A 40 -7.52 13.96 -4.49
C THR A 40 -8.50 14.98 -3.88
N HIS A 41 -9.58 15.33 -4.56
CA HIS A 41 -10.63 16.18 -3.98
C HIS A 41 -11.51 15.45 -2.97
N GLU A 42 -11.60 14.12 -3.06
CA GLU A 42 -12.56 13.31 -2.31
C GLU A 42 -11.95 12.49 -1.18
N ILE A 43 -10.63 12.32 -1.19
CA ILE A 43 -9.88 11.65 -0.13
C ILE A 43 -10.06 12.38 1.21
N LYS A 44 -10.16 11.64 2.30
CA LYS A 44 -10.41 12.16 3.65
C LYS A 44 -9.40 11.60 4.65
N PRO A 45 -8.96 12.40 5.65
CA PRO A 45 -8.02 11.92 6.67
C PRO A 45 -8.51 10.61 7.29
N GLY A 46 -7.60 9.65 7.45
CA GLY A 46 -7.90 8.29 7.91
C GLY A 46 -8.20 7.29 6.79
N ASP A 47 -8.38 7.73 5.54
CA ASP A 47 -8.45 6.83 4.39
C ASP A 47 -7.12 6.10 4.19
N VAL A 48 -7.19 4.81 3.84
CA VAL A 48 -6.04 4.02 3.41
C VAL A 48 -5.99 4.03 1.88
N LEU A 49 -4.84 4.37 1.31
CA LEU A 49 -4.58 4.32 -0.11
C LEU A 49 -3.88 3.02 -0.45
N LEU A 50 -4.54 2.17 -1.25
CA LEU A 50 -3.86 1.05 -1.88
C LEU A 50 -3.27 1.49 -3.20
N VAL A 51 -2.00 1.15 -3.42
CA VAL A 51 -1.25 1.55 -4.60
C VAL A 51 -0.77 0.31 -5.35
N GLU A 52 -1.00 0.29 -6.65
CA GLU A 52 -0.32 -0.64 -7.56
C GLU A 52 1.00 -0.01 -8.03
N SER A 53 2.04 -0.11 -7.21
CA SER A 53 3.39 0.31 -7.62
C SER A 53 4.01 -0.68 -8.62
N HIS A 54 4.82 -0.16 -9.52
CA HIS A 54 5.58 -0.94 -10.50
C HIS A 54 7.05 -1.17 -10.06
N THR A 55 7.33 -1.14 -8.75
CA THR A 55 8.67 -1.42 -8.23
C THR A 55 8.99 -2.92 -8.27
N ARG A 56 10.27 -3.28 -8.28
CA ARG A 56 10.68 -4.70 -8.20
C ARG A 56 10.17 -5.37 -6.93
N MET A 57 10.19 -4.64 -5.81
CA MET A 57 9.57 -5.10 -4.57
C MET A 57 8.07 -5.33 -4.74
N GLY A 58 7.38 -4.37 -5.36
CA GLY A 58 5.94 -4.49 -5.62
C GLY A 58 5.60 -5.73 -6.44
N ASN A 59 6.42 -6.09 -7.43
CA ASN A 59 6.24 -7.33 -8.19
C ASN A 59 6.33 -8.58 -7.31
N ILE A 60 7.21 -8.62 -6.29
CA ILE A 60 7.23 -9.74 -5.35
C ILE A 60 5.96 -9.75 -4.49
N ILE A 61 5.55 -8.59 -3.96
CA ILE A 61 4.33 -8.47 -3.15
C ILE A 61 3.13 -8.95 -3.96
N ARG A 62 3.04 -8.59 -5.25
CA ARG A 62 1.99 -9.05 -6.17
C ARG A 62 1.96 -10.58 -6.29
N LEU A 63 3.13 -11.21 -6.41
CA LEU A 63 3.25 -12.67 -6.53
C LEU A 63 2.87 -13.40 -5.23
N ILE A 64 3.28 -12.88 -4.07
CA ILE A 64 3.06 -13.53 -2.77
C ILE A 64 1.64 -13.31 -2.26
N SER A 65 1.10 -12.10 -2.46
CA SER A 65 -0.24 -11.74 -1.98
C SER A 65 -1.37 -12.11 -2.95
N GLU A 66 -1.01 -12.62 -4.14
CA GLU A 66 -1.95 -12.90 -5.24
C GLU A 66 -2.89 -11.72 -5.56
N SER A 67 -2.38 -10.50 -5.39
CA SER A 67 -3.15 -9.26 -5.50
C SER A 67 -2.38 -8.19 -6.25
N THR A 68 -3.07 -7.34 -7.01
CA THR A 68 -2.46 -6.20 -7.73
C THR A 68 -1.96 -5.11 -6.79
N TRP A 69 -2.51 -5.01 -5.57
CA TRP A 69 -2.09 -4.05 -4.56
C TRP A 69 -0.72 -4.41 -3.99
N THR A 70 0.25 -3.53 -4.21
CA THR A 70 1.65 -3.79 -3.82
C THR A 70 2.13 -2.91 -2.68
N HIS A 71 1.39 -1.84 -2.36
CA HIS A 71 1.72 -0.92 -1.29
C HIS A 71 0.46 -0.31 -0.67
N ALA A 72 0.59 0.16 0.56
CA ALA A 72 -0.47 0.85 1.29
C ALA A 72 0.09 2.09 2.01
N ALA A 73 -0.65 3.19 1.95
CA ALA A 73 -0.34 4.42 2.66
C ALA A 73 -1.57 4.92 3.42
N LEU A 74 -1.37 5.60 4.56
CA LEU A 74 -2.46 6.23 5.31
C LEU A 74 -2.49 7.72 4.97
N TYR A 75 -3.63 8.23 4.51
CA TYR A 75 -3.81 9.66 4.28
C TYR A 75 -4.08 10.39 5.59
N ILE A 76 -3.28 11.40 5.90
CA ILE A 76 -3.32 12.13 7.19
C ILE A 76 -3.88 13.54 7.06
N GLY A 77 -4.36 13.93 5.87
CA GLY A 77 -4.93 15.25 5.61
C GLY A 77 -3.96 16.22 4.97
N ARG A 78 -4.37 17.48 4.84
CA ARG A 78 -3.47 18.56 4.42
C ARG A 78 -2.58 18.98 5.58
N PHE A 79 -1.39 19.50 5.28
CA PHE A 79 -0.47 19.95 6.33
C PHE A 79 -1.11 20.99 7.26
N GLU A 80 -1.91 21.93 6.72
CA GLU A 80 -2.61 22.95 7.51
C GLU A 80 -3.73 22.41 8.42
N GLU A 81 -4.30 21.25 8.09
CA GLU A 81 -5.39 20.61 8.83
C GLU A 81 -4.89 19.90 10.11
N ILE A 82 -3.57 19.66 10.21
CA ILE A 82 -2.95 19.03 11.36
C ILE A 82 -2.80 20.07 12.47
N THR A 83 -3.74 20.11 13.41
CA THR A 83 -3.82 21.19 14.40
C THR A 83 -2.79 21.08 15.53
N ASP A 84 -2.39 19.86 15.89
CA ASP A 84 -1.43 19.64 16.99
C ASP A 84 -0.01 20.13 16.58
N PRO A 85 0.55 21.13 17.29
CA PRO A 85 1.88 21.65 17.00
C PRO A 85 2.98 20.59 17.11
N SER A 86 2.88 19.67 18.07
CA SER A 86 3.89 18.63 18.28
C SER A 86 3.94 17.62 17.14
N LEU A 87 2.79 17.32 16.52
CA LEU A 87 2.72 16.47 15.34
C LEU A 87 3.26 17.19 14.10
N ARG A 88 3.01 18.50 13.97
CA ARG A 88 3.59 19.31 12.88
C ARG A 88 5.11 19.36 12.96
N ASP A 89 5.66 19.54 14.16
CA ASP A 89 7.11 19.52 14.38
C ASP A 89 7.70 18.17 13.95
N LEU A 90 7.07 17.05 14.32
CA LEU A 90 7.49 15.70 13.90
C LEU A 90 7.50 15.52 12.38
N ILE A 91 6.48 16.03 11.69
CA ILE A 91 6.38 15.98 10.22
C ILE A 91 7.48 16.83 9.58
N GLN A 92 7.76 18.00 10.13
CA GLN A 92 8.73 18.95 9.58
C GLN A 92 10.20 18.66 9.94
N GLN A 93 10.48 17.65 10.79
CA GLN A 93 11.84 17.31 11.20
C GLN A 93 12.79 17.05 10.03
N ASN A 94 12.30 16.45 8.94
CA ASN A 94 13.13 16.03 7.81
C ASN A 94 12.78 16.71 6.49
N ASN A 95 11.60 17.32 6.37
CA ASN A 95 11.07 17.87 5.13
C ASN A 95 10.28 19.15 5.37
N THR A 96 10.17 20.00 4.35
CA THR A 96 9.29 21.17 4.37
C THR A 96 8.09 20.91 3.46
N TYR A 97 6.89 21.18 3.96
CA TYR A 97 5.63 21.02 3.24
C TYR A 97 4.90 22.36 3.16
N LEU A 98 4.21 22.59 2.04
CA LEU A 98 3.31 23.72 1.88
C LEU A 98 2.01 23.46 2.66
N PRO A 99 1.29 24.51 3.10
CA PRO A 99 0.02 24.35 3.82
C PRO A 99 -1.00 23.48 3.10
N SER A 100 -1.06 23.60 1.77
CA SER A 100 -1.99 22.86 0.91
C SER A 100 -1.57 21.42 0.58
N ASP A 101 -0.36 21.00 0.95
CA ASP A 101 0.15 19.69 0.58
C ASP A 101 -0.69 18.59 1.24
N GLN A 102 -1.18 17.67 0.41
CA GLN A 102 -1.92 16.49 0.85
C GLN A 102 -0.93 15.41 1.28
N LEU A 103 -0.92 15.11 2.57
CA LEU A 103 0.10 14.26 3.18
C LEU A 103 -0.38 12.83 3.37
N ILE A 104 0.53 11.90 3.13
CA ILE A 104 0.39 10.49 3.43
C ILE A 104 1.53 10.04 4.35
N ILE A 105 1.26 9.00 5.13
CA ILE A 105 2.28 8.33 5.92
C ILE A 105 2.36 6.86 5.51
N GLU A 106 3.59 6.42 5.29
CA GLU A 106 3.87 5.11 4.73
C GLU A 106 5.19 4.58 5.27
N SER A 107 5.37 3.27 5.18
CA SER A 107 6.64 2.65 5.52
C SER A 107 7.33 2.11 4.27
N MET A 108 8.54 2.60 4.04
CA MET A 108 9.34 2.30 2.86
C MET A 108 10.56 1.47 3.23
N LEU A 109 10.91 0.53 2.34
CA LEU A 109 12.09 -0.32 2.51
C LEU A 109 13.38 0.49 2.42
N GLY A 110 14.19 0.43 3.48
CA GLY A 110 15.46 1.15 3.58
C GLY A 110 15.34 2.57 4.14
N GLU A 111 14.12 3.14 4.18
CA GLU A 111 13.85 4.51 4.66
C GLU A 111 13.06 4.51 5.99
N GLY A 112 12.34 3.43 6.30
CA GLY A 112 11.49 3.34 7.48
C GLY A 112 10.15 4.04 7.27
N THR A 113 9.50 4.44 8.36
CA THR A 113 8.25 5.22 8.25
C THR A 113 8.56 6.68 7.94
N ARG A 114 7.98 7.20 6.86
CA ARG A 114 8.16 8.58 6.41
C ARG A 114 6.81 9.22 6.06
N VAL A 115 6.83 10.55 5.93
CA VAL A 115 5.74 11.33 5.37
C VAL A 115 6.11 11.72 3.94
N SER A 116 5.14 11.62 3.05
CA SER A 116 5.24 11.97 1.62
C SER A 116 3.96 12.67 1.18
N THR A 117 3.92 13.14 -0.06
CA THR A 117 2.70 13.74 -0.63
C THR A 117 1.96 12.73 -1.49
N VAL A 118 0.63 12.90 -1.60
CA VAL A 118 -0.20 12.05 -2.48
C VAL A 118 0.27 12.12 -3.95
N ASP A 119 0.87 13.24 -4.36
CA ASP A 119 1.38 13.48 -5.71
C ASP A 119 2.53 12.55 -6.12
N GLU A 120 3.22 11.92 -5.16
CA GLU A 120 4.22 10.89 -5.47
C GLU A 120 3.62 9.72 -6.27
N TYR A 121 2.31 9.45 -6.09
CA TYR A 121 1.58 8.35 -6.74
C TYR A 121 0.66 8.80 -7.89
N GLN A 122 0.84 10.02 -8.42
CA GLN A 122 -0.03 10.57 -9.47
C GLN A 122 -0.12 9.73 -10.76
N ASN A 123 0.89 8.90 -11.02
CA ASN A 123 0.99 8.05 -12.20
C ASN A 123 0.70 6.57 -11.91
N ASP A 124 0.32 6.24 -10.67
CA ASP A 124 0.03 4.88 -10.23
C ASP A 124 -1.48 4.66 -10.10
N HIS A 125 -1.90 3.40 -10.10
CA HIS A 125 -3.29 3.06 -9.80
C HIS A 125 -3.52 3.12 -8.29
N ILE A 126 -4.46 3.97 -7.87
CA ILE A 126 -4.81 4.16 -6.46
C ILE A 126 -6.27 3.75 -6.24
N ARG A 127 -6.51 3.08 -5.11
CA ARG A 127 -7.85 2.83 -4.56
C ARG A 127 -7.93 3.41 -3.17
N ILE A 128 -8.99 4.18 -2.91
CA ILE A 128 -9.30 4.66 -1.57
C ILE A 128 -10.07 3.58 -0.83
N LEU A 129 -9.59 3.25 0.36
CA LEU A 129 -10.28 2.44 1.34
C LEU A 129 -10.65 3.31 2.53
N ARG A 130 -11.94 3.59 2.65
CA ARG A 130 -12.46 4.45 3.72
C ARG A 130 -12.98 3.61 4.87
N PRO A 131 -12.49 3.78 6.11
CA PRO A 131 -12.98 3.00 7.24
C PRO A 131 -14.40 3.43 7.62
N SER A 132 -15.41 2.64 7.23
CA SER A 132 -16.83 3.04 7.21
C SER A 132 -17.42 3.39 8.58
N ALA A 133 -16.86 2.88 9.67
CA ALA A 133 -17.37 3.05 11.03
C ALA A 133 -16.34 3.67 12.01
N LEU A 134 -15.28 4.29 11.49
CA LEU A 134 -14.27 4.92 12.35
C LEU A 134 -14.82 6.20 12.98
N LEU A 135 -14.80 6.26 14.31
CA LEU A 135 -15.22 7.45 15.05
C LEU A 135 -14.27 8.61 14.79
N ALA A 136 -14.79 9.84 14.80
CA ALA A 136 -13.98 11.04 14.57
C ALA A 136 -12.82 11.17 15.58
N GLU A 137 -13.06 10.83 16.85
CA GLU A 137 -12.01 10.82 17.89
C GLU A 137 -10.93 9.76 17.65
N ASP A 138 -11.31 8.60 17.13
CA ASP A 138 -10.38 7.49 16.88
C ASP A 138 -9.59 7.71 15.61
N LYS A 139 -10.17 8.41 14.62
CA LYS A 139 -9.45 8.90 13.44
C LYS A 139 -8.27 9.79 13.83
N GLU A 140 -8.47 10.76 14.72
CA GLU A 140 -7.37 11.60 15.21
C GLU A 140 -6.31 10.77 15.96
N LYS A 141 -6.72 9.81 16.80
CA LYS A 141 -5.79 8.88 17.48
C LYS A 141 -4.99 8.03 16.51
N VAL A 142 -5.62 7.51 15.45
CA VAL A 142 -4.97 6.72 14.40
C VAL A 142 -3.92 7.55 13.66
N ILE A 143 -4.28 8.77 13.25
CA ILE A 143 -3.37 9.70 12.56
C ILE A 143 -2.18 10.05 13.46
N ALA A 144 -2.43 10.47 14.70
CA ALA A 144 -1.38 10.79 15.66
C ALA A 144 -0.46 9.59 15.94
N ALA A 145 -1.05 8.40 16.14
CA ALA A 145 -0.31 7.17 16.36
C ALA A 145 0.58 6.81 15.15
N ALA A 146 0.11 7.07 13.93
CA ALA A 146 0.89 6.89 12.71
C ALA A 146 2.06 7.88 12.66
N ILE A 147 1.82 9.18 12.88
CA ILE A 147 2.87 10.22 12.90
C ILE A 147 3.97 9.88 13.91
N HIS A 148 3.63 9.35 15.09
CA HIS A 148 4.60 8.87 16.07
C HIS A 148 5.41 7.62 15.65
N LYS A 149 5.13 7.03 14.48
CA LYS A 149 5.95 5.97 13.88
C LYS A 149 7.06 6.50 12.97
N ILE A 150 7.07 7.79 12.62
CA ILE A 150 8.12 8.40 11.78
C ILE A 150 9.51 8.04 12.32
N GLY A 151 10.41 7.66 11.41
CA GLY A 151 11.79 7.28 11.72
C GLY A 151 11.96 5.86 12.29
N LYS A 152 10.88 5.10 12.51
CA LYS A 152 11.01 3.68 12.91
C LYS A 152 11.46 2.83 11.72
N ASN A 153 12.61 2.20 11.88
CA ASN A 153 13.19 1.26 10.94
C ASN A 153 12.65 -0.16 11.17
N TYR A 154 12.37 -0.87 10.09
CA TYR A 154 11.85 -2.23 10.15
C TYR A 154 12.91 -3.26 9.74
N SER A 155 12.69 -4.51 10.15
CA SER A 155 13.76 -5.51 10.23
C SER A 155 14.15 -6.09 8.87
N LEU A 156 15.46 -6.27 8.67
CA LEU A 156 16.09 -6.77 7.44
C LEU A 156 15.84 -8.26 7.15
N ARG A 157 15.24 -8.99 8.10
CA ARG A 157 15.27 -10.46 8.13
C ARG A 157 14.48 -11.09 6.98
N HIS A 158 13.41 -10.42 6.55
CA HIS A 158 12.49 -10.91 5.52
C HIS A 158 12.94 -10.60 4.09
N LEU A 159 13.91 -9.71 3.91
CA LEU A 159 14.41 -9.30 2.59
C LEU A 159 15.17 -10.41 1.87
N PHE A 160 15.92 -11.23 2.62
CA PHE A 160 16.68 -12.34 2.05
C PHE A 160 15.77 -13.50 1.60
N ASP A 161 14.67 -13.72 2.31
CA ASP A 161 13.64 -14.68 1.90
C ASP A 161 12.90 -14.19 0.65
N LEU A 162 12.80 -12.87 0.45
CA LEU A 162 12.21 -12.28 -0.76
C LEU A 162 13.16 -12.31 -1.98
N ALA A 163 14.45 -12.08 -1.76
CA ALA A 163 15.46 -12.06 -2.82
C ALA A 163 15.49 -13.34 -3.66
N ARG A 164 15.07 -14.49 -3.10
CA ARG A 164 14.98 -15.78 -3.80
C ARG A 164 13.95 -15.79 -4.95
N PHE A 165 12.96 -14.89 -4.92
CA PHE A 165 11.95 -14.78 -5.97
C PHE A 165 12.41 -13.91 -7.15
N ILE A 166 13.41 -13.06 -6.96
CA ILE A 166 13.97 -12.19 -8.01
C ILE A 166 15.20 -12.81 -8.68
N PHE A 167 16.04 -13.52 -7.92
CA PHE A 167 17.30 -14.05 -8.46
C PHE A 167 17.20 -15.52 -8.85
N PRO A 168 17.80 -15.93 -9.99
CA PRO A 168 17.91 -17.33 -10.35
C PRO A 168 18.56 -18.12 -9.21
N TRP A 169 18.00 -19.29 -8.88
CA TRP A 169 18.50 -20.14 -7.79
C TRP A 169 20.00 -20.45 -7.91
N SER A 170 20.59 -20.37 -9.12
CA SER A 170 22.02 -20.52 -9.40
C SER A 170 22.91 -19.53 -8.64
N PHE A 171 22.44 -18.33 -8.32
CA PHE A 171 23.22 -17.31 -7.59
C PHE A 171 23.24 -17.51 -6.07
N PHE A 172 22.38 -18.38 -5.52
CA PHE A 172 22.30 -18.60 -4.07
C PHE A 172 23.16 -19.77 -3.58
N PRO A 173 23.82 -19.65 -2.41
CA PRO A 173 24.56 -20.77 -1.81
C PRO A 173 23.65 -22.00 -1.59
N ARG A 174 24.15 -23.22 -1.84
CA ARG A 174 23.37 -24.47 -1.68
C ARG A 174 22.67 -24.58 -0.32
N ARG A 175 23.31 -24.10 0.76
CA ARG A 175 22.77 -24.03 2.12
C ARG A 175 21.53 -23.14 2.30
N TRP A 176 21.31 -22.16 1.41
CA TRP A 176 20.12 -21.30 1.41
C TRP A 176 18.99 -21.91 0.59
N ARG A 177 19.31 -22.89 -0.27
CA ARG A 177 18.32 -23.69 -1.00
C ARG A 177 17.68 -24.79 -0.13
N SER A 178 18.11 -24.97 1.12
CA SER A 178 17.72 -26.10 1.96
C SER A 178 16.96 -25.73 3.24
N SER A 179 16.80 -24.45 3.60
CA SER A 179 15.79 -24.08 4.63
C SER A 179 14.36 -24.12 4.08
N LEU A 180 14.23 -24.59 2.84
CA LEU A 180 13.06 -24.61 1.97
C LEU A 180 11.85 -25.39 2.54
N PHE A 181 11.97 -26.12 3.66
CA PHE A 181 10.88 -27.00 4.13
C PHE A 181 10.72 -27.22 5.64
N GLN A 182 11.37 -26.46 6.52
CA GLN A 182 11.25 -26.78 7.95
C GLN A 182 10.29 -25.93 8.76
N HIS A 183 9.90 -24.71 8.39
CA HIS A 183 8.77 -24.01 9.01
C HIS A 183 8.37 -22.79 8.14
N ASN A 184 7.11 -22.76 7.70
CA ASN A 184 6.37 -21.59 7.22
C ASN A 184 6.64 -21.04 5.80
N MET A 185 6.36 -21.84 4.76
CA MET A 185 5.99 -21.30 3.43
C MET A 185 4.67 -20.50 3.44
N LEU A 186 3.96 -20.47 4.58
CA LEU A 186 2.66 -19.83 4.77
C LEU A 186 2.71 -18.61 5.69
N GLN A 187 3.89 -18.13 6.12
CA GLN A 187 3.95 -16.88 6.86
C GLN A 187 4.08 -15.71 5.87
N PRO A 188 3.08 -14.80 5.83
CA PRO A 188 3.20 -13.53 5.14
C PRO A 188 4.56 -12.91 5.43
N THR A 189 5.29 -12.59 4.38
CA THR A 189 6.45 -11.72 4.50
C THR A 189 5.95 -10.40 5.04
N GLU A 190 6.44 -9.99 6.21
CA GLU A 190 6.02 -8.76 6.90
C GLU A 190 6.00 -7.62 5.90
N ASP A 191 4.81 -7.23 5.47
CA ASP A 191 4.67 -6.03 4.67
C ASP A 191 4.70 -4.87 5.64
N ILE A 192 5.77 -4.10 5.54
CA ILE A 192 6.10 -3.05 6.48
C ILE A 192 5.01 -1.96 6.45
N CYS A 193 4.52 -1.62 5.25
CA CYS A 193 3.51 -0.58 5.10
C CYS A 193 2.16 -1.01 5.71
N SER A 194 1.69 -2.20 5.34
CA SER A 194 0.45 -2.78 5.86
C SER A 194 0.51 -3.05 7.37
N SER A 195 1.66 -3.49 7.88
CA SER A 195 1.85 -3.77 9.31
C SER A 195 1.76 -2.49 10.16
N MET A 196 2.35 -1.40 9.68
CA MET A 196 2.28 -0.10 10.35
C MET A 196 0.83 0.38 10.45
N ILE A 197 0.11 0.35 9.33
CA ILE A 197 -1.30 0.75 9.24
C ILE A 197 -2.17 -0.16 10.13
N ALA A 198 -1.98 -1.49 10.06
CA ALA A 198 -2.71 -2.42 10.91
C ALA A 198 -2.48 -2.16 12.40
N HIS A 199 -1.25 -1.85 12.80
CA HIS A 199 -0.93 -1.51 14.19
C HIS A 199 -1.68 -0.27 14.70
N VAL A 200 -1.81 0.79 13.89
CA VAL A 200 -2.48 2.02 14.33
C VAL A 200 -3.99 1.84 14.40
N PHE A 201 -4.62 1.16 13.44
CA PHE A 201 -6.05 0.84 13.50
C PHE A 201 -6.40 -0.10 14.66
N GLN A 202 -5.55 -1.08 14.96
CA GLN A 202 -5.77 -1.96 16.12
C GLN A 202 -5.67 -1.23 17.46
N SER A 203 -4.94 -0.11 17.54
CA SER A 203 -4.83 0.68 18.78
C SER A 203 -6.17 1.28 19.24
N VAL A 204 -7.10 1.46 18.29
CA VAL A 204 -8.48 1.92 18.54
C VAL A 204 -9.51 0.79 18.37
N ASN A 205 -9.05 -0.47 18.36
CA ASN A 205 -9.87 -1.66 18.14
C ASN A 205 -10.65 -1.67 16.81
N TYR A 206 -10.15 -0.98 15.77
CA TYR A 206 -10.78 -1.02 14.47
C TYR A 206 -10.62 -2.42 13.83
N PRO A 207 -11.72 -3.07 13.40
CA PRO A 207 -11.67 -4.42 12.87
C PRO A 207 -11.27 -4.43 11.39
N ILE A 208 -9.99 -4.56 11.04
CA ILE A 208 -9.59 -4.72 9.62
C ILE A 208 -10.05 -6.10 9.12
N LEU A 209 -9.41 -7.19 9.55
CA LEU A 209 -9.87 -8.56 9.27
C LEU A 209 -9.74 -9.41 10.54
N PRO A 210 -10.56 -9.15 11.57
CA PRO A 210 -10.47 -9.90 12.81
C PRO A 210 -10.84 -11.37 12.59
N LEU A 211 -10.25 -12.26 13.39
CA LEU A 211 -10.77 -13.61 13.52
C LEU A 211 -12.07 -13.55 14.32
N ILE A 212 -13.19 -13.88 13.67
CA ILE A 212 -14.51 -13.94 14.31
C ILE A 212 -14.75 -15.37 14.79
N LYS A 213 -14.92 -15.54 16.11
CA LYS A 213 -15.38 -16.81 16.70
C LYS A 213 -16.81 -16.65 17.19
N LYS A 214 -17.63 -17.67 16.95
CA LYS A 214 -19.00 -17.76 17.45
C LYS A 214 -19.06 -18.81 18.56
N ASP A 215 -19.58 -18.42 19.72
CA ASP A 215 -19.82 -19.31 20.85
C ASP A 215 -21.28 -19.24 21.33
N LYS A 216 -21.60 -19.88 22.47
CA LYS A 216 -22.95 -19.86 23.05
C LYS A 216 -23.39 -18.47 23.55
N LYS A 217 -22.46 -17.54 23.77
CA LYS A 217 -22.69 -16.20 24.31
C LYS A 217 -22.73 -15.13 23.22
N GLY A 218 -22.24 -15.43 22.01
CA GLY A 218 -22.33 -14.54 20.85
C GLY A 218 -21.09 -14.63 19.95
N TYR A 219 -20.70 -13.47 19.41
CA TYR A 219 -19.50 -13.34 18.59
C TYR A 219 -18.38 -12.69 19.41
N SER A 220 -17.16 -13.23 19.30
CA SER A 220 -15.94 -12.64 19.82
C SER A 220 -14.97 -12.34 18.67
N LEU A 221 -14.44 -11.13 18.64
CA LEU A 221 -13.48 -10.67 17.65
C LEU A 221 -12.07 -10.72 18.24
N ILE A 222 -11.12 -11.25 17.48
CA ILE A 222 -9.71 -11.35 17.88
C ILE A 222 -8.86 -10.70 16.80
N HIS A 223 -8.01 -9.74 17.19
CA HIS A 223 -7.07 -9.11 16.27
C HIS A 223 -6.10 -10.14 15.68
N ARG A 224 -5.95 -10.13 14.35
CA ARG A 224 -4.83 -10.81 13.69
C ARG A 224 -3.52 -10.11 14.05
N ASN A 225 -2.42 -10.86 14.03
CA ASN A 225 -1.08 -10.27 14.17
C ASN A 225 -0.85 -9.21 13.07
N PRO A 226 -0.58 -7.93 13.41
CA PRO A 226 -0.33 -6.84 12.45
C PRO A 226 0.72 -7.16 11.38
N ARG A 227 1.74 -7.95 11.73
CA ARG A 227 2.82 -8.33 10.80
C ARG A 227 2.38 -9.22 9.64
N LEU A 228 1.17 -9.74 9.71
CA LEU A 228 0.62 -10.67 8.74
C LEU A 228 -0.37 -10.01 7.79
N TYR A 229 -0.55 -8.69 7.89
CA TYR A 229 -1.40 -7.95 6.97
C TYR A 229 -0.66 -7.65 5.67
N THR A 230 -1.36 -7.80 4.55
CA THR A 230 -0.95 -7.35 3.22
C THR A 230 -1.84 -6.20 2.74
N PRO A 231 -1.49 -5.48 1.67
CA PRO A 231 -2.33 -4.37 1.19
C PRO A 231 -3.74 -4.86 0.79
N SER A 232 -3.83 -6.07 0.24
CA SER A 232 -5.09 -6.73 -0.10
C SER A 232 -6.02 -7.01 1.09
N ASP A 233 -5.49 -7.18 2.31
CA ASP A 233 -6.33 -7.42 3.48
C ASP A 233 -7.25 -6.22 3.79
N PHE A 234 -6.84 -5.00 3.44
CA PHE A 234 -7.70 -3.82 3.57
C PHE A 234 -8.81 -3.83 2.51
N ASP A 235 -8.51 -4.24 1.26
CA ASP A 235 -9.50 -4.34 0.16
C ASP A 235 -10.54 -5.43 0.43
N LEU A 236 -10.12 -6.53 1.05
CA LEU A 236 -10.96 -7.66 1.43
C LEU A 236 -11.80 -7.41 2.69
N SER A 237 -11.41 -6.43 3.50
CA SER A 237 -12.10 -6.13 4.75
C SER A 237 -13.53 -5.63 4.48
N PRO A 238 -14.56 -6.19 5.15
CA PRO A 238 -15.92 -5.69 5.06
C PRO A 238 -16.12 -4.38 5.85
N PHE A 239 -15.08 -3.88 6.52
CA PHE A 239 -15.12 -2.66 7.31
C PHE A 239 -14.48 -1.48 6.57
N PHE A 240 -14.10 -1.63 5.31
CA PHE A 240 -13.66 -0.52 4.47
C PHE A 240 -14.56 -0.38 3.26
N ASP A 241 -14.99 0.85 2.97
CA ASP A 241 -15.63 1.18 1.70
C ASP A 241 -14.55 1.30 0.63
N VAL A 242 -14.74 0.58 -0.48
CA VAL A 242 -13.88 0.65 -1.66
C VAL A 242 -14.37 1.75 -2.60
N ILE A 243 -13.62 2.85 -2.68
CA ILE A 243 -14.00 4.03 -3.46
C ILE A 243 -13.14 4.14 -4.72
N LYS A 244 -13.79 4.35 -5.88
CA LYS A 244 -13.17 4.44 -7.21
C LYS A 244 -13.59 5.74 -7.90
N TYR A 245 -12.67 6.33 -8.66
CA TYR A 245 -12.88 7.55 -9.44
C TYR A 245 -12.64 7.29 -10.92
N PRO A 246 -13.67 6.83 -11.66
CA PRO A 246 -13.53 6.57 -13.08
C PRO A 246 -13.31 7.87 -13.84
N ILE A 247 -12.51 7.82 -14.91
CA ILE A 247 -12.28 8.99 -15.80
C ILE A 247 -13.57 9.55 -16.43
N LEU A 248 -14.60 8.71 -16.51
CA LEU A 248 -15.93 9.05 -17.00
C LEU A 248 -16.96 8.70 -15.91
N PRO A 249 -17.23 9.62 -14.96
CA PRO A 249 -18.22 9.40 -13.92
C PRO A 249 -19.63 9.45 -14.50
N ILE A 250 -20.51 8.59 -13.99
CA ILE A 250 -21.94 8.61 -14.29
C ILE A 250 -22.59 9.65 -13.36
N ASN A 251 -23.13 10.73 -13.92
CA ASN A 251 -23.74 11.77 -13.10
C ASN A 251 -25.09 11.32 -12.53
N LYS A 252 -25.57 12.05 -11.51
CA LYS A 252 -26.89 11.81 -10.92
C LYS A 252 -27.98 11.89 -12.00
N GLY A 253 -28.78 10.83 -12.11
CA GLY A 253 -29.86 10.72 -13.09
C GLY A 253 -29.44 10.12 -14.44
N GLN A 254 -28.13 9.96 -14.69
CA GLN A 254 -27.63 9.18 -15.81
C GLN A 254 -27.56 7.68 -15.44
N THR A 255 -27.63 6.85 -16.46
CA THR A 255 -27.44 5.40 -16.38
C THR A 255 -26.28 4.98 -17.28
N TYR A 256 -25.84 3.73 -17.14
CA TYR A 256 -24.81 3.17 -18.03
C TYR A 256 -25.18 3.19 -19.53
N ARG A 257 -26.46 3.39 -19.86
CA ARG A 257 -26.96 3.48 -21.24
C ARG A 257 -26.70 4.84 -21.89
N ASP A 258 -26.44 5.86 -21.09
CA ASP A 258 -26.17 7.23 -21.55
C ASP A 258 -24.69 7.45 -21.88
N LEU A 259 -23.85 6.43 -21.66
CA LEU A 259 -22.43 6.47 -22.01
C LEU A 259 -22.24 6.51 -23.54
N PRO A 260 -21.26 7.28 -24.05
CA PRO A 260 -21.06 7.53 -25.47
C PRO A 260 -20.36 6.36 -26.18
N TRP A 261 -21.00 5.19 -26.19
CA TRP A 261 -20.45 3.99 -26.83
C TRP A 261 -20.39 4.15 -28.35
N ASN A 262 -19.20 4.00 -28.93
CA ASN A 262 -19.07 3.85 -30.37
C ASN A 262 -19.30 2.38 -30.77
N LYS A 263 -20.52 2.08 -31.26
CA LYS A 263 -20.95 0.71 -31.59
C LYS A 263 -20.39 0.17 -32.91
N GLN A 264 -19.70 1.00 -33.69
CA GLN A 264 -19.08 0.56 -34.95
C GLN A 264 -17.76 -0.16 -34.73
N PHE A 265 -17.16 -0.01 -33.55
CA PHE A 265 -15.85 -0.55 -33.27
C PHE A 265 -15.82 -1.42 -32.02
N ILE A 266 -14.87 -2.33 -31.99
CA ILE A 266 -14.48 -3.11 -30.82
C ILE A 266 -12.98 -3.00 -30.63
N SER A 267 -12.51 -2.98 -29.38
CA SER A 267 -11.08 -3.10 -29.09
C SER A 267 -10.74 -4.55 -28.75
N ASP A 268 -9.63 -5.05 -29.30
CA ASP A 268 -9.05 -6.36 -29.01
C ASP A 268 -7.82 -6.27 -28.08
N ASP A 269 -7.73 -5.17 -27.32
CA ASP A 269 -6.59 -4.76 -26.47
C ASP A 269 -5.29 -4.45 -27.23
N ILE A 270 -5.22 -4.67 -28.54
CA ILE A 270 -4.08 -4.32 -29.41
C ILE A 270 -4.43 -3.09 -30.27
N GLY A 271 -5.66 -3.01 -30.76
CA GLY A 271 -6.15 -1.93 -31.59
C GLY A 271 -7.67 -1.77 -31.53
N ILE A 272 -8.19 -1.07 -32.52
CA ILE A 272 -9.62 -0.81 -32.72
C ILE A 272 -10.02 -1.44 -34.06
N VAL A 273 -10.97 -2.36 -34.04
CA VAL A 273 -11.45 -3.12 -35.20
C VAL A 273 -12.88 -2.70 -35.51
N GLU A 274 -13.17 -2.43 -36.78
CA GLU A 274 -14.53 -2.13 -37.24
C GLU A 274 -15.37 -3.42 -37.28
N LEU A 275 -16.55 -3.37 -36.66
CA LEU A 275 -17.51 -4.45 -36.68
C LEU A 275 -18.22 -4.45 -38.04
N LYS A 276 -17.91 -5.43 -38.89
CA LYS A 276 -18.67 -5.68 -40.11
C LYS A 276 -20.13 -6.01 -39.74
N ALA A 277 -21.08 -5.28 -40.32
CA ALA A 277 -22.49 -5.59 -40.15
C ALA A 277 -22.73 -7.06 -40.57
N LYS A 278 -23.31 -7.85 -39.67
CA LYS A 278 -23.92 -9.12 -40.10
C LYS A 278 -25.13 -8.75 -40.96
N GLU A 279 -25.06 -9.06 -42.24
CA GLU A 279 -26.23 -9.15 -43.12
C GLU A 279 -27.27 -10.14 -42.55
#